data_AF-W6N5C3-F1
#
_entry.id   AF-W6N5C3-F1
#
_cell.length_a   1.000
_cell.length_b   1.000
_cell.length_c   1.000
_cell.angle_alpha   90.00
_cell.angle_beta   90.00
_cell.angle_gamma   90.00
#
_symmetry.space_group_name_H-M   'P 1'
#
loop_
_entity.id
_entity.type
_entity.pdbx_description
1 polymer ?
#
loop_
_entity_poly.entity_id
_entity_poly.type
_entity_poly.pdbx_seq_one_letter_code
_entity_poly.pdbx_strand_id
1 'polypeptide(L)'
;MSGDKKKNRMVLNVREIPEDVYNILNKKALRRNLTPYIVELVKKDLSNKLILEKLDQILNKLDNVVIKKSSNDSEIEISLSQKSDLEEGSIISNITDVKGEINDEDLDEQDY
;
A
#
# COMPACT_ATOMS: atom_id res chain seq x y z
N MET A 1 -18.41 -43.00 36.70
CA MET A 1 -17.20 -42.17 36.77
C MET A 1 -16.46 -42.28 35.45
N SER A 2 -16.58 -41.30 34.56
CA SER A 2 -15.83 -41.28 33.30
C SER A 2 -14.39 -40.92 33.62
N GLY A 3 -13.47 -41.86 33.39
CA GLY A 3 -12.04 -41.64 33.57
C GLY A 3 -11.56 -40.57 32.60
N ASP A 4 -11.10 -39.44 33.14
CA ASP A 4 -10.33 -38.45 32.41
C ASP A 4 -9.12 -39.16 31.78
N LYS A 5 -9.18 -39.37 30.46
CA LYS A 5 -8.02 -39.82 29.68
C LYS A 5 -6.96 -38.72 29.78
N LYS A 6 -6.06 -38.83 30.77
CA LYS A 6 -4.91 -37.95 30.91
C LYS A 6 -4.14 -37.99 29.59
N LYS A 7 -4.19 -36.90 28.83
CA LYS A 7 -3.42 -36.75 27.59
C LYS A 7 -1.94 -36.90 27.94
N ASN A 8 -1.25 -37.80 27.25
CA ASN A 8 0.19 -38.00 27.44
C ASN A 8 0.91 -36.66 27.28
N ARG A 9 1.78 -36.34 28.23
CA ARG A 9 2.65 -35.18 28.15
C ARG A 9 3.66 -35.41 27.04
N MET A 10 3.71 -34.48 26.10
CA MET A 10 4.70 -34.47 25.03
C MET A 10 6.04 -34.04 25.63
N VAL A 11 7.05 -34.91 25.53
CA VAL A 11 8.41 -34.66 26.01
C VAL A 11 9.30 -34.42 24.80
N LEU A 12 10.04 -33.31 24.80
CA LEU A 12 11.01 -32.98 23.76
C LEU A 12 12.34 -33.64 24.13
N ASN A 13 12.84 -34.55 23.29
CA ASN A 13 14.16 -35.16 23.48
C ASN A 13 15.25 -34.25 22.88
N VAL A 14 16.28 -33.96 23.66
CA VAL A 14 17.25 -32.85 23.46
C VAL A 14 18.37 -33.15 22.46
N ARG A 15 18.59 -34.40 22.04
CA ARG A 15 19.89 -34.82 21.47
C ARG A 15 20.39 -34.03 20.25
N GLU A 16 19.53 -33.36 19.50
CA GLU A 16 19.90 -32.62 18.28
C GLU A 16 19.33 -31.20 18.22
N ILE A 17 18.64 -30.73 19.27
CA ILE A 17 18.02 -29.41 19.28
C ILE A 17 18.99 -28.41 19.92
N PRO A 18 19.32 -27.29 19.25
CA PRO A 18 20.06 -26.19 19.88
C PRO A 18 19.44 -25.77 21.21
N GLU A 19 20.28 -25.51 22.20
CA GLU A 19 19.84 -25.33 23.59
C GLU A 19 18.91 -24.12 23.76
N ASP A 20 19.14 -23.05 23.00
CA ASP A 20 18.29 -21.87 22.91
C ASP A 20 16.88 -22.22 22.39
N VAL A 21 16.79 -22.97 21.30
CA VAL A 21 15.53 -23.44 20.71
C VAL A 21 14.80 -24.37 21.67
N TYR A 22 15.51 -25.32 22.28
CA TYR A 22 14.94 -26.23 23.26
C TYR A 22 14.35 -25.46 24.45
N ASN A 23 15.07 -24.49 25.00
CA ASN A 23 14.61 -23.68 26.13
C ASN A 23 13.32 -22.92 25.81
N ILE A 24 13.19 -22.38 24.60
CA ILE A 24 11.98 -21.69 24.16
C ILE A 24 10.80 -22.67 24.06
N LEU A 25 10.99 -23.80 23.37
CA LEU A 25 9.95 -24.81 23.18
C LEU A 25 9.54 -25.44 24.52
N ASN A 26 10.49 -25.72 25.40
CA ASN A 26 10.23 -26.30 26.72
C ASN A 26 9.43 -25.34 27.62
N LYS A 27 9.76 -24.03 27.63
CA LYS A 27 8.95 -23.01 28.32
C LYS A 27 7.50 -22.98 27.83
N LYS A 28 7.27 -23.15 26.52
CA LYS A 28 5.92 -23.22 25.92
C LYS A 28 5.22 -24.55 26.23
N ALA A 29 5.96 -25.66 26.29
CA ALA A 29 5.46 -26.98 26.67
C ALA A 29 4.95 -27.01 28.11
N LEU A 30 5.68 -26.41 29.05
CA LEU A 30 5.28 -26.28 30.45
C LEU A 30 3.94 -25.56 30.61
N ARG A 31 3.67 -24.58 29.75
CA ARG A 31 2.41 -23.80 29.74
C ARG A 31 1.30 -24.44 28.90
N ARG A 32 1.45 -25.69 28.42
CA ARG A 32 0.52 -26.39 27.50
C ARG A 32 0.25 -25.63 26.20
N ASN A 33 1.14 -24.73 25.79
CA ASN A 33 0.99 -23.86 24.62
C ASN A 33 1.97 -24.22 23.49
N LEU A 34 2.63 -25.37 23.57
CA LEU A 34 3.59 -25.80 22.55
C LEU A 34 2.89 -26.04 21.19
N THR A 35 1.78 -26.77 21.18
CA THR A 35 1.03 -27.07 19.96
C THR A 35 0.55 -25.81 19.22
N PRO A 36 -0.15 -24.85 19.85
CA PRO A 36 -0.56 -23.63 19.14
C PRO A 36 0.63 -22.81 18.65
N TYR A 37 1.73 -22.76 19.42
CA TYR A 37 2.95 -22.06 19.02
C TYR A 37 3.60 -22.68 17.78
N ILE A 38 3.68 -24.02 17.70
CA ILE A 38 4.20 -24.72 16.53
C ILE A 38 3.30 -24.47 15.30
N VAL A 39 1.97 -24.50 15.47
CA VAL A 39 1.03 -24.21 14.38
C VAL A 39 1.22 -22.79 13.83
N GLU A 40 1.42 -21.81 14.72
CA GLU A 40 1.69 -20.43 14.33
C GLU A 40 3.01 -20.28 13.57
N LEU A 41 4.08 -20.94 14.04
CA LEU A 41 5.37 -20.97 13.34
C LEU A 41 5.26 -21.56 11.93
N VAL A 42 4.56 -22.69 11.78
CA VAL A 42 4.35 -23.33 10.48
C VAL A 42 3.52 -22.42 9.55
N LYS A 43 2.46 -21.79 10.06
CA LYS A 43 1.67 -20.82 9.28
C LYS A 43 2.52 -19.65 8.80
N LYS A 44 3.40 -19.13 9.68
CA LYS A 44 4.31 -18.04 9.35
C LYS A 44 5.32 -18.44 8.27
N ASP A 45 5.89 -19.64 8.37
CA ASP A 45 6.80 -20.17 7.36
C ASP A 45 6.12 -20.31 5.99
N LEU A 46 4.90 -20.83 5.96
CA LEU A 46 4.10 -20.93 4.74
C LEU A 46 3.79 -19.55 4.13
N SER A 47 3.42 -18.57 4.95
CA SER A 47 3.19 -17.20 4.45
C SER A 47 4.45 -16.56 3.89
N ASN A 48 5.61 -16.79 4.54
CA ASN A 48 6.88 -16.26 4.08
C ASN A 48 7.30 -16.87 2.73
N LYS A 49 7.10 -18.18 2.55
CA LYS A 49 7.31 -18.85 1.25
C LYS A 49 6.46 -18.23 0.14
N LEU A 50 5.17 -18.00 0.40
CA LEU A 50 4.28 -17.35 -0.55
C LEU A 50 4.73 -15.91 -0.90
N ILE A 51 5.24 -15.17 0.10
CA ILE A 51 5.78 -13.83 -0.12
C ILE A 51 6.99 -13.90 -1.06
N LEU A 52 7.93 -14.81 -0.81
CA LEU A 52 9.10 -15.01 -1.66
C LEU A 52 8.69 -15.37 -3.10
N GLU A 53 7.78 -16.31 -3.28
CA GLU A 53 7.27 -16.67 -4.61
C GLU A 53 6.63 -15.48 -5.35
N LYS A 54 5.87 -14.64 -4.63
CA LYS A 54 5.28 -13.43 -5.22
C LYS A 54 6.33 -12.38 -5.57
N LEU A 55 7.36 -12.22 -4.75
CA LEU A 55 8.48 -11.32 -5.05
C LEU A 55 9.24 -11.80 -6.28
N ASP A 56 9.49 -13.10 -6.41
CA ASP A 56 10.11 -13.67 -7.62
C ASP A 56 9.24 -13.46 -8.86
N GLN A 57 7.92 -13.61 -8.74
CA GLN A 57 6.99 -13.30 -9.84
C GLN A 57 7.02 -11.82 -10.22
N ILE A 58 7.14 -10.91 -9.26
CA ILE A 58 7.25 -9.47 -9.51
C ILE A 58 8.57 -9.16 -10.21
N LEU A 59 9.69 -9.72 -9.73
CA LEU A 59 11.00 -9.55 -10.35
C LEU A 59 10.98 -10.02 -11.80
N ASN A 60 10.48 -11.23 -12.05
CA ASN A 60 10.32 -11.77 -13.40
C ASN A 60 9.42 -10.89 -14.28
N LYS A 61 8.35 -10.31 -13.72
CA LYS A 61 7.51 -9.36 -14.47
C LYS A 61 8.25 -8.08 -14.78
N LEU A 62 9.02 -7.54 -13.84
CA LEU A 62 9.80 -6.31 -14.00
C LEU A 62 10.86 -6.46 -15.08
N ASP A 63 11.56 -7.60 -15.12
CA ASP A 63 12.53 -7.90 -16.18
C ASP A 63 11.87 -7.98 -17.57
N ASN A 64 10.60 -8.40 -17.62
CA ASN A 64 9.80 -8.42 -18.85
C ASN A 64 9.13 -7.08 -19.16
N VAL A 65 9.15 -6.10 -18.25
CA VAL A 65 8.82 -4.71 -18.58
C VAL A 65 10.03 -4.16 -19.31
N VAL A 66 10.09 -4.42 -20.62
CA VAL A 66 10.79 -3.54 -21.55
C VAL A 66 10.28 -2.15 -21.21
N ILE A 67 11.13 -1.33 -20.61
CA ILE A 67 10.91 0.10 -20.47
C ILE A 67 10.69 0.56 -21.90
N LYS A 68 9.42 0.66 -22.31
CA LYS A 68 9.02 1.48 -23.45
C LYS A 68 9.38 2.88 -22.99
N LYS A 69 10.67 3.22 -23.16
CA LYS A 69 11.15 4.58 -23.20
C LYS A 69 10.28 5.15 -24.30
N SER A 70 9.18 5.81 -23.92
CA SER A 70 8.33 6.40 -24.93
C SER A 70 9.26 7.39 -25.61
N SER A 71 9.59 7.13 -26.85
CA SER A 71 10.29 8.05 -27.72
C SER A 71 9.35 9.23 -27.99
N ASN A 72 8.96 9.93 -26.93
CA ASN A 72 8.36 11.24 -26.97
C ASN A 72 9.53 12.24 -26.88
N ASP A 73 10.58 12.01 -27.68
CA ASP A 73 11.39 13.09 -28.28
C ASP A 73 10.63 13.59 -29.52
N SER A 74 9.31 13.72 -29.43
CA SER A 74 8.63 14.69 -30.26
C SER A 74 9.06 16.03 -29.72
N GLU A 75 10.15 16.57 -30.26
CA GLU A 75 10.35 18.01 -30.32
C GLU A 75 9.00 18.58 -30.71
N ILE A 76 8.33 19.21 -29.75
CA ILE A 76 7.16 20.01 -30.03
C ILE A 76 7.73 21.19 -30.81
N GLU A 77 7.80 21.08 -32.13
CA GLU A 77 7.95 22.23 -33.01
C GLU A 77 6.68 23.06 -32.81
N ILE A 78 6.74 23.95 -31.82
CA ILE A 78 5.83 25.08 -31.75
C ILE A 78 6.18 25.90 -32.98
N SER A 79 5.47 25.66 -34.08
CA SER A 79 5.48 26.54 -35.25
C SER A 79 5.08 27.93 -34.78
N LEU A 80 6.06 28.76 -34.46
CA LEU A 80 5.97 30.19 -34.16
C LEU A 80 5.57 31.00 -35.42
N SER A 81 4.77 30.41 -36.30
CA SER A 81 4.19 31.06 -37.46
C SER A 81 2.89 31.73 -37.06
N GLN A 82 3.02 32.75 -36.22
CA GLN A 82 2.20 33.96 -36.13
C GLN A 82 2.67 34.72 -34.89
N LYS A 83 3.61 35.66 -35.08
CA LYS A 83 3.70 36.83 -34.20
C LYS A 83 2.40 37.60 -34.36
N SER A 84 1.34 37.18 -33.69
CA SER A 84 0.33 38.14 -33.25
C SER A 84 0.95 38.78 -32.02
N ASP A 85 1.31 40.05 -32.11
CA ASP A 85 1.68 40.85 -30.94
C ASP A 85 0.51 40.77 -29.96
N LEU A 86 0.67 39.94 -28.92
CA LEU A 86 -0.31 39.85 -27.84
C LEU A 86 -0.19 41.16 -27.07
N GLU A 87 -1.16 42.05 -27.22
CA GLU A 87 -1.21 43.28 -26.44
C GLU A 87 -1.46 42.93 -24.97
N GLU A 88 -0.52 43.33 -24.11
CA GLU A 88 -0.65 43.19 -22.67
C GLU A 88 -1.85 44.06 -22.20
N GLY A 89 -2.82 43.45 -21.53
CA GLY A 89 -4.03 44.13 -21.08
C GLY A 89 -3.71 45.28 -20.10
N SER A 90 -4.48 46.37 -20.18
CA SER A 90 -4.30 47.54 -19.32
C SER A 90 -5.05 47.39 -17.99
N ILE A 91 -4.37 47.69 -16.88
CA ILE A 91 -4.98 47.75 -15.54
C ILE A 91 -5.66 49.11 -15.38
N ILE A 92 -6.99 49.14 -15.29
CA ILE A 92 -7.76 50.35 -15.01
C ILE A 92 -7.65 50.67 -13.52
N SER A 93 -6.80 51.63 -13.17
CA SER A 93 -6.48 52.01 -11.78
C SER A 93 -7.41 53.05 -11.15
N ASN A 94 -8.35 53.61 -11.92
CA ASN A 94 -9.30 54.64 -11.46
C ASN A 94 -10.74 54.12 -11.34
N ILE A 95 -10.93 52.97 -10.69
CA ILE A 95 -12.26 52.52 -10.28
C ILE A 95 -12.46 52.96 -8.84
N THR A 96 -13.24 54.03 -8.62
CA THR A 96 -13.51 54.55 -7.27
C THR A 96 -14.69 53.87 -6.60
N ASP A 97 -15.64 53.31 -7.36
CA ASP A 97 -16.80 52.60 -6.81
C ASP A 97 -17.13 51.36 -7.67
N VAL A 98 -17.17 50.20 -7.02
CA VAL A 98 -17.75 48.96 -7.57
C VAL A 98 -19.17 48.87 -7.02
N LYS A 99 -20.18 49.18 -7.85
CA LYS A 99 -21.57 48.92 -7.48
C LYS A 99 -21.87 47.44 -7.74
N GLY A 100 -22.03 46.68 -6.66
CA GLY A 100 -22.67 45.37 -6.72
C GLY A 100 -24.17 45.58 -6.65
N GLU A 101 -24.83 45.55 -7.81
CA GLU A 101 -26.28 45.38 -7.86
C GLU A 101 -26.53 43.87 -7.98
N ILE A 102 -27.31 43.30 -7.06
CA ILE A 102 -27.95 42.00 -7.28
C ILE A 102 -29.03 42.31 -8.32
N ASN A 103 -28.97 41.66 -9.48
CA ASN A 103 -29.98 41.88 -10.50
C ASN A 103 -31.30 41.32 -9.96
N ASP A 104 -32.42 42.00 -10.18
CA ASP A 104 -33.72 41.54 -9.66
C ASP A 104 -34.08 40.13 -10.20
N GLU A 105 -33.51 39.74 -11.35
CA GLU A 105 -33.61 38.40 -11.94
C GLU A 105 -32.89 37.31 -11.12
N ASP A 106 -31.90 37.66 -10.28
CA ASP A 106 -31.22 36.71 -9.39
C ASP A 106 -32.09 36.31 -8.17
N LEU A 107 -33.19 37.03 -7.93
CA LEU A 107 -34.12 36.74 -6.83
C LEU A 107 -35.16 35.67 -7.20
N ASP A 108 -35.37 35.40 -8.49
CA ASP A 108 -36.43 34.52 -8.98
C ASP A 108 -36.07 33.01 -8.91
N GLU A 109 -34.84 32.64 -8.55
CA GLU A 109 -34.41 31.23 -8.40
C GLU A 109 -34.56 30.66 -6.97
N GLN A 110 -35.47 31.19 -6.15
CA GLN A 110 -35.88 30.53 -4.90
C GLN A 110 -37.25 29.83 -5.06
N ASP A 111 -37.25 28.73 -5.82
CA ASP A 111 -38.36 27.76 -5.79
C ASP A 111 -38.35 27.03 -4.43
N TYR A 112 -39.42 27.25 -3.65
CA TYR A 112 -39.79 26.52 -2.43
C TYR A 112 -40.52 25.21 -2.74
#